data_AF-A0A7J3XDS8-F1
#
_entry.id   AF-A0A7J3XDS8-F1
#
_cell.length_a   1.000
_cell.length_b   1.000
_cell.length_c   1.000
_cell.angle_alpha   90.00
_cell.angle_beta   90.00
_cell.angle_gamma   90.00
#
_symmetry.space_group_name_H-M   'P 1'
#
loop_
_entity.id
_entity.type
_entity.pdbx_description
1 polymer ?
#
loop_
_entity_poly.entity_id
_entity_poly.type
_entity_poly.pdbx_seq_one_letter_code
_entity_poly.pdbx_strand_id
1 'polypeptide(L)'
;MKKREIDLREGTLILRLHDLKRRSATLFKADLEEGRLYVKKKGKKLEILHEINRVPTNVEVDLSQVDIDEIEELAITWNVFTRKFCLYLNGEKLAETELSYWESPSYIA
;
A
#
# COMPACT_ATOMS: atom_id res chain seq x y z
N MET A 1 7.86 -7.58 -19.54
CA MET A 1 6.67 -7.30 -18.71
C MET A 1 6.41 -5.80 -18.75
N LYS A 2 5.25 -5.35 -19.26
CA LYS A 2 4.85 -3.93 -19.14
C LYS A 2 4.79 -3.59 -17.65
N LYS A 3 5.55 -2.60 -17.18
CA LYS A 3 5.33 -2.01 -15.85
C LYS A 3 3.88 -1.53 -15.83
N ARG A 4 3.08 -1.99 -14.87
CA ARG A 4 1.81 -1.31 -14.58
C ARG A 4 2.18 0.13 -14.23
N GLU A 5 1.67 1.07 -15.00
CA GLU A 5 1.77 2.48 -14.68
C GLU A 5 0.83 2.71 -13.51
N ILE A 6 1.41 2.95 -12.34
CA ILE A 6 0.70 3.26 -11.10
C ILE A 6 0.76 4.77 -10.97
N ASP A 7 -0.36 5.39 -10.67
CA ASP A 7 -0.40 6.79 -10.24
C ASP A 7 -0.23 6.84 -8.71
N LEU A 8 0.78 7.53 -8.22
CA LEU A 8 1.01 7.65 -6.78
C LEU A 8 0.01 8.60 -6.10
N ARG A 9 -0.70 9.43 -6.86
CA ARG A 9 -1.69 10.40 -6.35
C ARG A 9 -3.00 9.74 -5.97
N GLU A 10 -3.45 8.78 -6.77
CA GLU A 10 -4.65 8.01 -6.48
C GLU A 10 -4.58 6.64 -7.13
N GLY A 11 -4.97 5.60 -6.39
CA GLY A 11 -4.97 4.28 -6.98
C GLY A 11 -5.50 3.19 -6.06
N THR A 12 -5.73 2.05 -6.70
CA THR A 12 -6.05 0.78 -6.05
C THR A 12 -5.06 -0.27 -6.52
N LEU A 13 -4.52 -1.02 -5.57
CA LEU A 13 -3.59 -2.11 -5.81
C LEU A 13 -4.14 -3.39 -5.19
N ILE A 14 -4.46 -4.37 -6.04
CA ILE A 14 -4.82 -5.72 -5.63
C ILE A 14 -3.55 -6.58 -5.67
N LEU A 15 -3.17 -7.16 -4.53
CA LEU A 15 -1.95 -7.94 -4.37
C LEU A 15 -2.18 -9.43 -4.59
N ARG A 16 -1.12 -10.12 -5.03
CA ARG A 16 -1.13 -11.58 -5.14
C ARG A 16 -0.94 -12.23 -3.77
N LEU A 17 -1.93 -12.96 -3.31
CA LEU A 17 -1.95 -13.56 -1.98
C LEU A 17 -0.92 -14.66 -1.74
N HIS A 18 -0.47 -15.36 -2.78
CA HIS A 18 0.48 -16.46 -2.62
C HIS A 18 1.78 -16.05 -1.89
N ASP A 19 2.19 -14.79 -2.02
CA ASP A 19 3.36 -14.25 -1.34
C ASP A 19 3.09 -13.91 0.14
N LEU A 20 1.82 -13.77 0.56
CA LEU A 20 1.47 -13.59 1.97
C LEU A 20 1.73 -14.86 2.79
N LYS A 21 1.66 -16.04 2.17
CA LYS A 21 1.98 -17.31 2.88
C LYS A 21 3.46 -17.43 3.24
N ARG A 22 4.34 -16.67 2.57
CA ARG A 22 5.79 -16.67 2.84
C ARG A 22 6.08 -15.91 4.13
N ARG A 23 7.12 -16.33 4.88
CA ARG A 23 7.57 -15.62 6.09
C ARG A 23 8.00 -14.18 5.77
N SER A 24 8.63 -13.94 4.64
CA SER A 24 9.01 -12.61 4.15
C SER A 24 8.90 -12.59 2.64
N ALA A 25 8.29 -11.54 2.08
CA ALA A 25 8.17 -11.35 0.63
C ALA A 25 7.94 -9.88 0.30
N THR A 26 8.46 -9.43 -0.84
CA THR A 26 8.03 -8.16 -1.44
C THR A 26 6.78 -8.47 -2.26
N LEU A 27 5.64 -7.92 -1.85
CA LEU A 27 4.35 -8.13 -2.53
C LEU A 27 4.20 -7.17 -3.71
N PHE A 28 4.74 -5.96 -3.56
CA PHE A 28 4.72 -4.95 -4.59
C PHE A 28 5.87 -3.97 -4.44
N LYS A 29 6.35 -3.50 -5.58
CA LYS A 29 7.36 -2.45 -5.65
C LYS A 29 7.19 -1.66 -6.95
N ALA A 30 7.01 -0.36 -6.81
CA ALA A 30 7.07 0.61 -7.89
C ALA A 30 7.99 1.75 -7.47
N ASP A 31 9.06 1.94 -8.24
CA ASP A 31 9.92 3.13 -8.15
C ASP A 31 9.63 4.00 -9.38
N LEU A 32 9.21 5.23 -9.15
CA LEU A 32 8.85 6.24 -10.15
C LEU A 32 9.69 7.50 -9.91
N GLU A 33 9.67 8.43 -10.86
CA GLU A 33 10.42 9.69 -10.75
C GLU A 33 9.93 10.53 -9.57
N GLU A 34 8.61 10.58 -9.37
CA GLU A 34 7.94 11.39 -8.34
C GLU A 34 7.91 10.72 -6.95
N GLY A 35 8.30 9.44 -6.85
CA GLY A 35 8.25 8.71 -5.60
C GLY A 35 8.23 7.20 -5.73
N ARG A 36 7.71 6.51 -4.71
CA ARG A 36 7.67 5.04 -4.68
C ARG A 36 6.52 4.50 -3.85
N LEU A 37 6.01 3.35 -4.26
CA LEU A 37 5.10 2.52 -3.47
C LEU A 37 5.73 1.15 -3.27
N TYR A 38 5.87 0.76 -2.01
CA TYR A 38 6.48 -0.49 -1.61
C TYR A 38 5.60 -1.21 -0.60
N VAL A 39 5.36 -2.50 -0.83
CA VAL A 39 4.58 -3.36 0.06
C VAL A 39 5.36 -4.64 0.32
N LYS A 40 5.59 -4.93 1.60
CA LYS A 40 6.40 -6.06 2.03
C LYS A 40 5.74 -6.76 3.20
N LYS A 41 5.77 -8.09 3.18
CA LYS A 41 5.47 -8.91 4.34
C LYS A 41 6.75 -9.23 5.11
N LYS A 42 6.70 -9.13 6.44
CA LYS A 42 7.76 -9.54 7.36
C LYS A 42 7.18 -10.23 8.59
N GLY A 43 7.28 -11.55 8.65
CA GLY A 43 6.65 -12.34 9.69
C GLY A 43 5.13 -12.19 9.64
N LYS A 44 4.55 -11.74 10.76
CA LYS A 44 3.13 -11.39 10.88
C LYS A 44 2.87 -9.89 10.69
N LYS A 45 3.78 -9.15 10.06
CA LYS A 45 3.58 -7.73 9.72
C LYS A 45 3.49 -7.52 8.22
N LEU A 46 2.67 -6.54 7.84
CA LEU A 46 2.70 -5.91 6.53
C LEU A 46 3.30 -4.51 6.67
N GLU A 47 4.43 -4.29 6.01
CA GLU A 47 5.13 -3.01 5.95
C GLU A 47 4.81 -2.35 4.59
N ILE A 48 4.32 -1.14 4.63
CA ILE A 48 3.94 -0.36 3.46
C ILE A 48 4.66 0.98 3.53
N LEU A 49 5.33 1.35 2.46
CA LEU A 49 5.89 2.68 2.26
C LEU A 49 5.23 3.29 1.03
N HIS A 50 4.54 4.41 1.23
CA HIS A 50 4.09 5.29 0.16
C HIS A 50 4.87 6.59 0.28
N GLU A 51 5.59 6.98 -0.78
CA GLU A 51 6.43 8.16 -0.80
C GLU A 51 6.15 8.97 -2.06
N ILE A 52 5.92 10.27 -1.88
CA ILE A 52 5.81 11.26 -2.96
C ILE A 52 6.72 12.43 -2.60
N ASN A 53 7.45 12.96 -3.59
CA ASN A 53 8.31 14.14 -3.42
C ASN A 53 9.27 14.02 -2.22
N ARG A 54 9.81 12.81 -1.99
CA ARG A 54 10.71 12.47 -0.86
C ARG A 54 10.06 12.56 0.53
N VAL A 55 8.73 12.55 0.61
CA VAL A 55 7.98 12.52 1.87
C VAL A 55 7.37 11.14 2.07
N PRO A 56 7.91 10.32 2.98
CA PRO A 56 7.43 8.97 3.19
C PRO A 56 6.29 8.92 4.21
N THR A 57 5.26 8.15 3.90
CA THR A 57 4.29 7.61 4.86
C THR A 57 4.56 6.13 5.02
N ASN A 58 4.87 5.71 6.25
CA ASN A 58 5.07 4.31 6.58
C ASN A 58 3.85 3.77 7.33
N VAL A 59 3.33 2.64 6.88
CA VAL A 59 2.22 1.94 7.53
C VAL A 59 2.70 0.55 7.89
N GLU A 60 2.62 0.21 9.18
CA GLU A 60 2.78 -1.15 9.65
C GLU A 60 1.42 -1.69 10.09
N VAL A 61 1.03 -2.83 9.53
CA VAL A 61 -0.19 -3.55 9.93
C VAL A 61 0.20 -4.87 10.56
N ASP A 62 -0.29 -5.11 11.77
CA ASP A 62 -0.16 -6.40 12.44
C ASP A 62 -1.21 -7.38 11.90
N LEU A 63 -0.74 -8.51 11.39
CA LEU A 63 -1.52 -9.63 10.90
C LEU A 63 -1.56 -10.78 11.93
N SER A 64 -1.21 -10.53 13.21
CA SER A 64 -1.17 -11.55 14.25
C SER A 64 -2.50 -12.27 14.43
N GLN A 65 -3.60 -11.50 14.39
CA GLN A 65 -4.99 -11.95 14.52
C GLN A 65 -5.64 -12.34 13.19
N VAL A 66 -4.93 -12.20 12.08
CA VAL A 66 -5.45 -12.53 10.75
C VAL A 66 -5.03 -13.96 10.41
N ASP A 67 -6.01 -14.78 10.01
CA ASP A 67 -5.71 -16.06 9.36
C ASP A 67 -5.35 -15.80 7.90
N ILE A 68 -4.10 -16.05 7.54
CA ILE A 68 -3.59 -15.79 6.19
C ILE A 68 -4.19 -16.78 5.18
N ASP A 69 -4.61 -17.97 5.63
CA ASP A 69 -5.20 -18.96 4.75
C ASP A 69 -6.66 -18.64 4.36
N GLU A 70 -7.32 -17.75 5.10
CA GLU A 70 -8.68 -17.25 4.81
C GLU A 70 -8.69 -15.96 3.97
N ILE A 71 -7.52 -15.39 3.65
CA ILE A 71 -7.44 -14.20 2.80
C ILE A 71 -7.62 -14.63 1.33
N GLU A 72 -8.70 -14.17 0.71
CA GLU A 72 -9.04 -14.28 -0.72
C GLU A 72 -8.71 -13.02 -1.52
N GLU A 73 -8.64 -11.87 -0.85
CA GLU A 73 -8.21 -10.61 -1.46
C GLU A 73 -7.45 -9.72 -0.47
N LEU A 74 -6.39 -9.08 -0.94
CA LEU A 74 -5.72 -7.98 -0.27
C LEU A 74 -5.66 -6.80 -1.23
N ALA A 75 -6.33 -5.73 -0.86
CA ALA A 75 -6.36 -4.49 -1.62
C ALA A 75 -5.80 -3.33 -0.79
N ILE A 76 -5.07 -2.45 -1.46
CA ILE A 76 -4.58 -1.20 -0.90
C ILE A 76 -5.15 -0.07 -1.75
N THR A 77 -5.67 0.97 -1.10
CA THR A 77 -6.05 2.20 -1.78
C THR A 77 -5.32 3.39 -1.19
N TRP A 78 -5.04 4.38 -2.03
CA TRP A 78 -4.47 5.65 -1.60
C TRP A 78 -5.11 6.78 -2.39
N ASN A 79 -5.26 7.93 -1.74
CA ASN A 79 -5.69 9.16 -2.37
C ASN A 79 -5.04 10.33 -1.63
N VAL A 80 -4.17 11.06 -2.32
CA VAL A 80 -3.39 12.15 -1.74
C VAL A 80 -4.23 13.39 -1.42
N PHE A 81 -5.33 13.58 -2.15
CA PHE A 81 -6.22 14.73 -1.97
C PHE A 81 -7.06 14.59 -0.69
N THR A 82 -7.57 13.38 -0.43
CA THR A 82 -8.25 13.04 0.83
C THR A 82 -7.27 12.65 1.93
N ARG A 83 -5.99 12.52 1.58
CA ARG A 83 -4.89 12.04 2.43
C ARG A 83 -5.15 10.67 3.03
N LYS A 84 -5.97 9.83 2.39
CA LYS A 84 -6.31 8.51 2.91
C LYS A 84 -5.44 7.43 2.32
N PHE A 85 -4.98 6.53 3.17
CA PHE A 85 -4.37 5.27 2.79
C PHE A 85 -5.08 4.14 3.53
N CYS A 86 -5.64 3.19 2.80
CA CYS A 86 -6.44 2.11 3.37
C CYS A 86 -5.93 0.74 2.94
N LEU A 87 -6.00 -0.22 3.87
CA LEU A 87 -5.77 -1.63 3.61
C LEU A 87 -7.09 -2.38 3.80
N TYR A 88 -7.42 -3.24 2.84
CA TYR A 88 -8.59 -4.09 2.85
C TYR A 88 -8.18 -5.55 2.75
N LEU A 89 -8.86 -6.41 3.51
CA LEU A 89 -8.81 -7.86 3.38
C LEU A 89 -10.22 -8.36 3.06
N ASN A 90 -10.38 -9.14 2.00
CA ASN A 90 -11.68 -9.69 1.57
C ASN A 90 -12.78 -8.61 1.46
N GLY A 91 -12.41 -7.39 1.03
CA GLY A 91 -13.31 -6.24 0.93
C GLY A 91 -13.56 -5.49 2.25
N GLU A 92 -13.14 -6.02 3.40
CA GLU A 92 -13.27 -5.35 4.70
C GLU A 92 -12.06 -4.47 5.02
N LYS A 93 -12.30 -3.24 5.48
CA LYS A 93 -11.23 -2.29 5.81
C LYS A 93 -10.56 -2.69 7.13
N LEU A 94 -9.30 -3.08 7.05
CA LEU A 94 -8.49 -3.48 8.21
C LEU A 94 -7.75 -2.30 8.85
N ALA A 95 -7.21 -1.40 8.02
CA ALA A 95 -6.44 -0.25 8.49
C ALA A 95 -6.71 0.98 7.62
N GLU A 96 -6.71 2.15 8.26
CA GLU A 96 -6.73 3.46 7.61
C GLU A 96 -5.68 4.33 8.28
N THR A 97 -4.90 5.05 7.49
CA THR A 97 -3.96 6.05 8.00
C THR A 97 -3.95 7.28 7.10
N GLU A 98 -3.44 8.37 7.66
CA GLU A 98 -3.31 9.62 6.95
C GLU A 98 -1.96 9.68 6.24
N LEU A 99 -1.99 10.03 4.97
CA LEU A 99 -0.78 10.29 4.20
C LEU A 99 -0.15 11.62 4.63
N SER A 100 1.15 11.55 4.90
CA SER A 100 1.98 12.68 5.34
C SER A 100 2.54 13.44 4.15
N TYR A 101 2.23 14.72 4.04
CA TYR A 101 2.75 15.63 3.02
C TYR A 101 3.09 16.98 3.65
N TRP A 102 4.18 17.60 3.20
CA TRP A 102 4.53 18.97 3.61
C TRP A 102 3.69 20.04 2.89
N GLU A 103 3.16 19.72 1.71
CA GLU A 103 2.39 20.64 0.87
C GLU A 103 1.10 19.98 0.37
N SER A 104 0.04 20.77 0.21
CA SER A 104 -1.21 20.32 -0.39
C SER A 104 -0.98 19.96 -1.87
N PRO A 105 -1.41 18.78 -2.34
CA PRO A 105 -1.33 18.44 -3.77
C PRO A 105 -2.06 19.50 -4.60
N SER A 106 -1.34 20.19 -5.48
CA SER A 106 -1.92 21.20 -6.35
C SER A 106 -2.70 20.52 -7.47
N TYR A 107 -3.97 20.91 -7.64
CA TYR A 107 -4.81 20.48 -8.76
C TYR A 107 -4.25 21.10 -10.06
N ILE A 108 -3.92 20.30 -11.07
CA ILE A 108 -3.86 20.79 -12.44
C ILE A 108 -5.12 20.23 -13.12
N ALA A 109 -6.11 21.11 -13.26
CA ALA A 109 -7.33 20.85 -14.03
C ALA A 109 -7.03 20.84 -15.53
#